data_AF-A0A945GM32-F1
#
_entry.id   AF-A0A945GM32-F1
#
_cell.length_a   1.000
_cell.length_b   1.000
_cell.length_c   1.000
_cell.angle_alpha   90.00
_cell.angle_beta   90.00
_cell.angle_gamma   90.00
#
_symmetry.space_group_name_H-M   'P 1'
#
loop_
_entity.id
_entity.type
_entity.pdbx_description
1 polymer ?
#
loop_
_entity_poly.entity_id
_entity_poly.type
_entity_poly.pdbx_seq_one_letter_code
_entity_poly.pdbx_strand_id
1 'polypeptide(L)'
;MLTSPDKATEQVKTAGVRFVGDILVVQLSDGRELSVPLDRGGWLKWLRGATPGQRANWSIEPRGFAIYWEDLDDGIELSHLLSMQPMSMQPIL
;
A
#
# COMPACT_ATOMS: atom_id res chain seq x y z
N MET A 1 29.65 -20.79 10.37
CA MET A 1 29.29 -19.69 9.44
C MET A 1 27.86 -19.94 9.01
N LEU A 2 26.89 -19.27 9.64
CA LEU A 2 25.47 -19.33 9.30
C LEU A 2 25.15 -18.02 8.61
N THR A 3 25.06 -18.04 7.29
CA THR A 3 24.37 -16.97 6.57
C THR A 3 22.89 -17.18 6.81
N SER A 4 22.38 -16.63 7.92
CA SER A 4 20.95 -16.36 8.00
C SER A 4 20.65 -15.35 6.89
N PRO A 5 19.60 -15.52 6.09
CA PRO A 5 19.03 -14.38 5.37
C PRO A 5 18.55 -13.38 6.43
N ASP A 6 19.48 -12.50 6.72
CA ASP A 6 19.39 -11.08 6.92
C ASP A 6 18.25 -10.50 7.77
N LYS A 7 18.69 -9.66 8.69
CA LYS A 7 17.97 -8.58 9.35
C LYS A 7 17.45 -7.52 8.34
N ALA A 8 17.49 -7.80 7.03
CA ALA A 8 17.40 -6.86 5.91
C ALA A 8 16.06 -6.91 5.14
N THR A 9 14.95 -6.91 5.87
CA THR A 9 13.91 -5.96 5.50
C THR A 9 13.97 -4.86 6.54
N GLU A 10 14.63 -3.74 6.21
CA GLU A 10 14.14 -2.48 6.77
C GLU A 10 12.62 -2.50 6.58
N GLN A 11 11.87 -2.49 7.69
CA GLN A 11 10.42 -2.51 7.61
C GLN A 11 9.98 -1.27 6.85
N VAL A 12 9.69 -1.42 5.57
CA VAL A 12 9.15 -0.35 4.75
C VAL A 12 7.79 0.03 5.32
N LYS A 13 7.55 1.33 5.43
CA LYS A 13 6.31 1.89 5.97
C LYS A 13 5.58 2.64 4.88
N THR A 14 4.30 2.90 5.12
CA THR A 14 3.57 3.89 4.33
C THR A 14 4.11 5.28 4.65
N ALA A 15 4.45 6.03 3.62
CA ALA A 15 4.88 7.43 3.70
C ALA A 15 3.81 8.40 3.21
N GLY A 16 2.92 7.94 2.33
CA GLY A 16 1.81 8.76 1.84
C GLY A 16 0.87 8.02 0.91
N VAL A 17 -0.28 8.62 0.67
CA VAL A 17 -1.32 8.10 -0.20
C VAL A 17 -1.86 9.19 -1.10
N ARG A 18 -2.07 8.88 -2.37
CA ARG A 18 -2.80 9.74 -3.31
C ARG A 18 -3.61 8.91 -4.29
N PHE A 19 -4.53 9.57 -4.98
CA PHE A 19 -5.33 8.96 -6.04
C PHE A 19 -5.05 9.63 -7.37
N VAL A 20 -4.95 8.81 -8.42
CA VAL A 20 -4.88 9.26 -9.81
C VAL A 20 -6.03 8.58 -10.55
N GLY A 21 -7.15 9.29 -10.68
CA GLY A 21 -8.40 8.67 -11.13
C GLY A 21 -8.83 7.54 -10.18
N ASP A 22 -8.99 6.35 -10.73
CA ASP A 22 -9.31 5.11 -9.98
C ASP A 22 -8.09 4.27 -9.65
N ILE A 23 -6.91 4.89 -9.56
CA ILE A 23 -5.68 4.25 -9.07
C ILE A 23 -5.34 4.79 -7.68
N LEU A 24 -5.25 3.89 -6.70
CA LEU A 24 -4.63 4.15 -5.40
C LEU A 24 -3.11 4.10 -5.58
N VAL A 25 -2.41 5.17 -5.20
CA VAL A 25 -0.95 5.21 -5.18
C VAL A 25 -0.47 5.35 -3.75
N VAL A 26 0.31 4.37 -3.29
CA VAL A 26 0.90 4.33 -1.94
C VAL A 26 2.39 4.57 -2.05
N GLN A 27 2.86 5.66 -1.47
CA GLN A 27 4.28 5.95 -1.35
C GLN A 27 4.85 5.20 -0.15
N LEU A 28 6.00 4.57 -0.35
CA LEU A 28 6.72 3.81 0.65
C LEU A 28 7.89 4.63 1.22
N SER A 29 8.26 4.34 2.47
CA SER A 29 9.35 5.05 3.16
C SER A 29 10.73 4.86 2.53
N ASP A 30 10.88 3.88 1.64
CA ASP A 30 12.09 3.60 0.87
C ASP A 30 12.10 4.29 -0.52
N GLY A 31 11.11 5.16 -0.79
CA GLY A 31 11.00 5.92 -2.03
C GLY A 31 10.30 5.19 -3.18
N ARG A 32 9.89 3.92 -3.01
CA ARG A 32 9.06 3.22 -3.99
C ARG A 32 7.62 3.70 -3.95
N GLU A 33 6.87 3.40 -5.01
CA GLU A 33 5.42 3.58 -5.07
C GLU A 33 4.73 2.29 -5.50
N LEU A 34 3.63 1.96 -4.83
CA LEU A 34 2.71 0.89 -5.22
C LEU A 34 1.48 1.51 -5.88
N SER A 35 1.16 1.08 -7.10
CA SER A 35 -0.05 1.51 -7.81
C SER A 35 -1.05 0.37 -7.88
N VAL A 36 -2.26 0.61 -7.38
CA VAL A 36 -3.33 -0.39 -7.28
C VAL A 36 -4.60 0.17 -7.91
N PRO A 37 -5.09 -0.42 -9.02
CA PRO A 37 -6.40 -0.09 -9.54
C PRO A 37 -7.50 -0.43 -8.53
N LEU A 38 -8.45 0.49 -8.31
CA LEU A 38 -9.55 0.30 -7.35
C LEU A 38 -10.57 -0.76 -7.80
N ASP A 39 -10.54 -1.16 -9.06
CA ASP A 39 -11.32 -2.27 -9.61
C ASP A 39 -10.60 -3.63 -9.49
N ARG A 40 -9.36 -3.64 -8.96
CA ARG A 40 -8.57 -4.85 -8.77
C ARG A 40 -9.12 -5.70 -7.62
N GLY A 41 -10.06 -6.56 -7.96
CA GLY A 41 -10.72 -7.48 -7.02
C GLY A 41 -11.84 -6.82 -6.23
N GLY A 42 -12.65 -7.64 -5.55
CA GLY A 42 -13.81 -7.17 -4.80
C GLY A 42 -13.49 -6.44 -3.49
N TRP A 43 -12.26 -6.57 -2.97
CA TRP A 43 -11.85 -6.09 -1.66
C TRP A 43 -11.66 -4.55 -1.58
N LEU A 44 -11.54 -3.87 -2.72
CA LEU A 44 -11.49 -2.39 -2.81
C LEU A 44 -12.83 -1.75 -3.20
N LYS A 45 -13.93 -2.52 -3.23
CA LYS A 45 -15.23 -2.02 -3.67
C LYS A 45 -15.70 -0.82 -2.82
N TRP A 46 -15.43 -0.84 -1.52
CA TRP A 46 -15.77 0.26 -0.61
C TRP A 46 -15.00 1.53 -0.96
N LEU A 47 -13.69 1.44 -1.19
CA LEU A 47 -12.84 2.57 -1.53
C LEU A 47 -13.13 3.09 -2.96
N ARG A 48 -13.48 2.20 -3.88
CA ARG A 48 -13.97 2.56 -5.22
C ARG A 48 -15.27 3.37 -5.15
N GLY A 49 -16.19 2.98 -4.26
CA GLY A 49 -17.46 3.69 -4.05
C GLY A 49 -17.34 5.00 -3.28
N ALA A 50 -16.19 5.27 -2.64
CA ALA A 50 -15.98 6.47 -1.84
C ALA A 50 -15.89 7.75 -2.71
N THR A 51 -16.42 8.84 -2.17
CA THR A 51 -16.30 10.17 -2.77
C THR A 51 -14.83 10.65 -2.78
N PRO A 52 -14.47 11.63 -3.64
CA PRO A 52 -13.12 12.20 -3.61
C PRO A 52 -12.72 12.77 -2.24
N GLY A 53 -13.66 13.36 -1.49
CA GLY A 53 -13.41 13.87 -0.14
C GLY A 53 -13.07 12.74 0.84
N GLN A 54 -13.86 11.66 0.83
CA GLN A 54 -13.58 10.48 1.65
C GLN A 54 -12.25 9.85 1.26
N ARG A 55 -11.95 9.66 -0.03
CA ARG A 55 -10.66 9.12 -0.50
C ARG A 55 -9.47 9.98 -0.02
N ALA A 56 -9.63 11.29 0.07
CA ALA A 56 -8.58 12.20 0.54
C ALA A 56 -8.42 12.21 2.08
N ASN A 57 -9.43 11.77 2.84
CA ASN A 57 -9.42 11.77 4.30
C ASN A 57 -8.87 10.46 4.88
N TRP A 58 -7.58 10.21 4.66
CA TRP A 58 -6.86 9.06 5.21
C TRP A 58 -5.89 9.48 6.32
N SER A 59 -5.54 8.50 7.14
CA SER A 59 -4.45 8.57 8.10
C SER A 59 -3.54 7.35 7.97
N ILE A 60 -2.30 7.48 8.43
CA ILE A 60 -1.38 6.36 8.58
C ILE A 60 -1.41 5.94 10.04
N GLU A 61 -1.60 4.65 10.31
CA GLU A 61 -1.58 4.16 11.68
C GLU A 61 -0.22 4.43 12.37
N PRO A 62 -0.17 4.52 13.71
CA PRO A 62 1.04 4.94 14.44
C PRO A 62 2.33 4.16 14.12
N ARG A 63 2.20 2.91 13.65
CA ARG A 63 3.35 2.07 13.29
C ARG A 63 3.73 2.13 11.80
N GLY A 64 2.90 2.73 10.95
CA GLY A 64 3.14 2.90 9.52
C GLY A 64 2.80 1.68 8.66
N PHE A 65 2.07 0.71 9.19
CA PHE A 65 1.76 -0.56 8.51
C PHE A 65 0.35 -0.68 7.95
N ALA A 66 -0.47 0.35 8.15
CA ALA A 66 -1.81 0.43 7.58
C ALA A 66 -2.18 1.88 7.26
N ILE A 67 -3.09 2.01 6.30
CA ILE A 67 -3.76 3.25 5.95
C ILE A 67 -5.21 3.11 6.39
N TYR A 68 -5.74 4.10 7.09
CA TYR A 68 -7.10 4.08 7.61
C TYR A 68 -7.91 5.27 7.10
N TRP A 69 -9.17 5.03 6.73
CA TRP A 69 -10.13 6.05 6.33
C TRP A 69 -11.26 6.13 7.35
N GLU A 70 -11.20 7.15 8.22
CA GLU A 70 -12.18 7.34 9.30
C GLU A 70 -13.62 7.44 8.77
N ASP A 71 -13.84 8.19 7.69
CA ASP A 71 -15.17 8.38 7.08
C ASP A 71 -15.78 7.10 6.50
N LEU A 72 -14.96 6.05 6.33
CA LEU A 72 -15.33 4.78 5.72
C LEU A 72 -15.30 3.62 6.72
N ASP A 73 -14.77 3.85 7.94
CA ASP A 73 -14.58 2.83 8.97
C ASP A 73 -13.81 1.59 8.46
N ASP A 74 -12.84 1.80 7.57
CA ASP A 74 -12.10 0.73 6.89
C ASP A 74 -10.66 1.15 6.56
N GLY A 75 -9.80 0.18 6.26
CA GLY A 75 -8.38 0.38 6.05
C GLY A 75 -7.70 -0.67 5.19
N ILE A 76 -6.44 -0.40 4.85
CA ILE A 76 -5.62 -1.28 4.03
C ILE A 76 -4.29 -1.51 4.73
N GLU A 77 -3.99 -2.77 5.01
CA GLU A 77 -2.67 -3.18 5.50
C GLU A 77 -1.62 -3.13 4.38
N LEU A 78 -0.44 -2.60 4.71
CA LEU A 78 0.70 -2.54 3.81
C LEU A 78 1.19 -3.95 3.41
N SER A 79 1.08 -4.93 4.31
CA SER A 79 1.39 -6.35 4.06
C SER A 79 0.59 -6.89 2.87
N HIS A 80 -0.70 -6.58 2.81
CA HIS A 80 -1.60 -6.98 1.73
C HIS A 80 -1.15 -6.37 0.40
N LEU A 81 -0.82 -5.08 0.41
CA LEU A 81 -0.31 -4.38 -0.76
C LEU A 81 0.98 -4.99 -1.31
N LEU A 82 1.94 -5.30 -0.44
CA LEU A 82 3.22 -5.88 -0.82
C LEU A 82 3.09 -7.31 -1.37
N SER A 83 2.09 -8.07 -0.91
CA SER A 83 1.83 -9.43 -1.41
C SER A 83 1.26 -9.47 -2.84
N MET A 84 0.74 -8.35 -3.34
CA MET A 84 0.18 -8.26 -4.70
C MET A 84 1.22 -8.11 -5.81
N GLN A 85 2.49 -7.88 -5.48
CA GLN A 85 3.57 -7.88 -6.46
C GLN A 85 4.05 -9.32 -6.69
N PRO A 86 4.01 -9.86 -7.91
CA PRO A 86 4.91 -10.97 -8.22
C PRO A 86 6.33 -10.44 -8.00
N MET A 87 7.17 -11.17 -7.26
CA MET A 87 8.61 -10.93 -7.23
C MET A 87 9.16 -11.09 -8.66
N SER A 88 9.14 -10.02 -9.44
CA SER A 88 9.84 -9.94 -10.72
C SER A 88 11.32 -9.72 -10.42
N MET A 89 12.05 -10.80 -10.16
CA MET A 89 13.50 -10.79 -10.35
C MET A 89 13.75 -10.68 -11.86
N GLN A 90 14.02 -9.48 -12.37
CA GLN A 90 14.57 -9.40 -13.72
C GLN A 90 16.01 -9.92 -13.67
N PRO A 91 16.42 -10.85 -14.55
CA PRO A 91 17.81 -11.25 -14.63
C PRO A 91 18.62 -10.01 -15.02
N ILE A 92 19.71 -9.75 -14.29
CA ILE A 92 20.73 -8.81 -14.76
C ILE A 92 21.37 -9.46 -15.99
N LEU A 93 21.18 -8.86 -17.16
CA LEU A 93 21.93 -9.17 -18.38
C LEU A 93 23.37 -8.65 -18.26
#